data_AF-A0A9P7UMR5-F1
#
_entry.id   AF-A0A9P7UMR5-F1
#
_cell.length_a   1.000
_cell.length_b   1.000
_cell.length_c   1.000
_cell.angle_alpha   90.00
_cell.angle_beta   90.00
_cell.angle_gamma   90.00
#
_symmetry.space_group_name_H-M   'P 1'
#
loop_
_entity.id
_entity.type
_entity.pdbx_description
1 polymer ?
#
loop_
_entity_poly.entity_id
_entity_poly.type
_entity_poly.pdbx_seq_one_letter_code
_entity_poly.pdbx_strand_id
1 'polypeptide(L)'
;MKWGLVPHWSKHEDKTLNTTNARSENLIEGGGMWASLKGKRRCAVVCEGYYEWLTKGKEKLPHFTKHKDGRLMLLAGLYDCVLLEGETQPLWTFTIVTTAANKDFQWLHDRQPVILSTQSELKTWLDTTSQSWTKELSRMVQPYNNPAAPLECYQVPKEVGKVGTESPTFIQPVSQRKDGIEAMFSKQKSKSSQIKNSPTKRKRSSTPPPAPTVKSETMDSEDDVDGPGPSTPKKVKTSQQRTQKSPQKGSRVSPGKTTKPSSNKGQITSFFAKSM
;
A
#
# COMPACT_ATOMS: atom_id res chain seq x y z
N MET A 1 0.89 14.75 -14.35
CA MET A 1 0.11 13.49 -14.36
C MET A 1 -0.53 13.32 -12.99
N LYS A 2 -1.72 12.74 -12.91
CA LYS A 2 -2.45 12.45 -11.66
C LYS A 2 -2.01 11.09 -11.08
N TRP A 3 -1.82 10.99 -9.76
CA TRP A 3 -1.51 9.70 -9.12
C TRP A 3 -2.79 8.87 -8.91
N GLY A 4 -2.73 7.57 -9.23
CA GLY A 4 -3.89 6.70 -9.38
C GLY A 4 -4.17 6.51 -10.87
N LEU A 5 -3.73 5.38 -11.43
CA LEU A 5 -3.81 5.13 -12.87
C LEU A 5 -5.24 4.83 -13.33
N VAL A 6 -5.68 5.54 -14.36
CA VAL A 6 -6.93 5.31 -15.10
C VAL A 6 -6.56 4.76 -16.49
N PRO A 7 -6.89 3.51 -16.82
CA PRO A 7 -6.54 2.92 -18.11
C PRO A 7 -7.19 3.60 -19.31
N HIS A 8 -6.52 3.58 -20.47
CA HIS A 8 -7.01 4.17 -21.73
C HIS A 8 -8.34 3.61 -22.26
N TRP A 9 -8.83 2.48 -21.75
CA TRP A 9 -10.15 1.92 -22.08
C TRP A 9 -11.28 2.36 -21.12
N SER A 10 -10.99 3.24 -20.17
CA SER A 10 -11.97 3.72 -19.19
C SER A 10 -12.84 4.83 -19.77
N LYS A 11 -14.17 4.72 -19.64
CA LYS A 11 -15.10 5.81 -19.99
C LYS A 11 -15.12 6.93 -18.95
N HIS A 12 -14.98 6.57 -17.67
CA HIS A 12 -15.01 7.47 -16.52
C HIS A 12 -13.94 7.08 -15.50
N GLU A 13 -13.65 7.95 -14.53
CA GLU A 13 -12.77 7.61 -13.40
C GLU A 13 -13.45 6.64 -12.41
N ASP A 14 -13.04 5.38 -12.42
CA ASP A 14 -13.48 4.39 -11.42
C ASP A 14 -12.68 4.53 -10.11
N LYS A 15 -13.30 5.12 -9.09
CA LYS A 15 -12.72 5.31 -7.75
C LYS A 15 -12.62 4.03 -6.91
N THR A 16 -13.19 2.91 -7.36
CA THR A 16 -13.08 1.61 -6.68
C THR A 16 -11.76 0.89 -7.01
N LEU A 17 -11.12 1.25 -8.13
CA LEU A 17 -9.83 0.68 -8.54
C LEU A 17 -8.68 1.28 -7.70
N ASN A 18 -8.03 0.44 -6.89
CA ASN A 18 -6.83 0.84 -6.15
C ASN A 18 -5.59 0.81 -7.04
N THR A 19 -5.39 1.86 -7.83
CA THR A 19 -4.35 1.94 -8.89
C THR A 19 -3.20 2.88 -8.56
N THR A 20 -3.08 3.32 -7.31
CA THR A 20 -1.93 4.13 -6.83
C THR A 20 -0.62 3.34 -6.90
N ASN A 21 -0.67 2.02 -6.70
CA ASN A 21 0.47 1.12 -6.72
C ASN A 21 0.26 -0.08 -7.66
N ALA A 22 1.28 -0.42 -8.45
CA ALA A 22 1.36 -1.66 -9.22
C ALA A 22 2.37 -2.61 -8.56
N ARG A 23 1.97 -3.85 -8.27
CA ARG A 23 2.87 -4.87 -7.69
C ARG A 23 3.80 -5.44 -8.77
N SER A 24 5.10 -5.50 -8.48
CA SER A 24 6.13 -6.02 -9.38
C SER A 24 5.87 -7.47 -9.80
N GLU A 25 5.28 -8.28 -8.92
CA GLU A 25 4.86 -9.66 -9.19
C GLU A 25 3.90 -9.71 -10.38
N ASN A 26 2.84 -8.88 -10.36
CA ASN A 26 1.88 -8.78 -11.47
C ASN A 26 2.56 -8.30 -12.77
N LEU A 27 3.62 -7.49 -12.69
CA LEU A 27 4.39 -7.08 -13.87
C LEU A 27 5.25 -8.24 -14.40
N ILE A 28 5.80 -9.09 -13.54
CA ILE A 28 6.62 -10.24 -13.92
C ILE A 28 5.76 -11.35 -14.51
N GLU A 29 4.73 -11.80 -13.78
CA GLU A 29 3.78 -12.84 -14.19
C GLU A 29 3.04 -12.43 -15.47
N GLY A 30 2.64 -11.15 -15.56
CA GLY A 30 1.87 -10.62 -16.67
C GLY A 30 0.36 -10.87 -16.54
N GLY A 31 -0.40 -10.32 -17.48
CA GLY A 31 -1.86 -10.25 -17.39
C GLY A 31 -2.36 -9.05 -16.57
N GLY A 32 -3.67 -9.00 -16.37
CA GLY A 32 -4.36 -7.86 -15.74
C GLY A 32 -4.18 -6.53 -16.49
N MET A 33 -4.55 -5.43 -15.83
CA MET A 33 -4.51 -4.09 -16.42
C MET A 33 -3.09 -3.59 -16.77
N TRP A 34 -2.05 -4.14 -16.15
CA TRP A 34 -0.67 -3.68 -16.35
C TRP A 34 -0.01 -4.26 -17.61
N ALA A 35 -0.57 -5.33 -18.19
CA ALA A 35 0.06 -6.06 -19.30
C ALA A 35 0.28 -5.21 -20.55
N SER A 36 -0.68 -4.35 -20.89
CA SER A 36 -0.62 -3.40 -22.02
C SER A 36 0.35 -2.24 -21.78
N LEU A 37 0.64 -1.92 -20.51
CA LEU A 37 1.42 -0.75 -20.11
C LEU A 37 2.89 -1.07 -19.85
N LYS A 38 3.20 -2.21 -19.20
CA LYS A 38 4.54 -2.51 -18.68
C LYS A 38 5.67 -2.47 -19.72
N GLY A 39 5.39 -2.82 -20.97
CA GLY A 39 6.37 -2.75 -22.07
C GLY A 39 6.55 -1.36 -22.69
N LYS A 40 5.57 -0.46 -22.54
CA LYS A 40 5.38 0.71 -23.44
C LYS A 40 5.20 2.05 -22.73
N ARG A 41 4.74 2.06 -21.49
CA ARG A 41 4.26 3.24 -20.75
C ARG A 41 4.95 3.33 -19.38
N ARG A 42 6.28 3.44 -19.39
CA ARG A 42 7.10 3.53 -18.17
C ARG A 42 7.53 4.97 -17.93
N CYS A 43 7.56 5.39 -16.68
CA CYS A 43 8.01 6.71 -16.24
C CYS A 43 8.83 6.60 -14.96
N ALA A 44 9.54 7.67 -14.60
CA ALA A 44 10.16 7.82 -13.28
C ALA A 44 9.37 8.85 -12.47
N VAL A 45 8.99 8.49 -11.24
CA VAL A 45 8.33 9.39 -10.29
C VAL A 45 9.41 9.99 -9.41
N VAL A 46 9.50 11.32 -9.39
CA VAL A 46 10.53 12.05 -8.65
C VAL A 46 9.96 12.52 -7.31
N CYS A 47 10.66 12.25 -6.21
CA CYS A 47 10.29 12.75 -4.88
C CYS A 47 11.53 12.93 -3.98
N GLU A 48 11.38 13.67 -2.87
CA GLU A 48 12.42 13.75 -1.83
C GLU A 48 12.55 12.45 -1.02
N GLY A 49 11.46 11.70 -0.93
CA GLY A 49 11.34 10.46 -0.17
C GLY A 49 9.91 9.93 -0.23
N TYR A 50 9.60 8.94 0.61
CA TYR A 50 8.25 8.41 0.79
C TYR A 50 7.92 8.18 2.26
N TYR A 51 6.63 8.29 2.61
CA TYR A 51 6.12 7.95 3.94
C TYR A 51 5.68 6.50 4.00
N GLU A 52 5.87 5.86 5.15
CA GLU A 52 5.30 4.55 5.47
C GLU A 52 4.94 4.45 6.95
N TRP A 53 3.91 3.68 7.31
CA TRP A 53 3.35 3.66 8.67
C TRP A 53 3.59 2.34 9.39
N LEU A 54 4.54 2.35 10.34
CA LEU A 54 4.72 1.26 11.29
C LEU A 54 3.45 1.13 12.15
N THR A 55 2.79 -0.03 12.08
CA THR A 55 1.61 -0.33 12.89
C THR A 55 2.01 -1.02 14.20
N LYS A 56 1.78 -0.36 15.34
CA LYS A 56 1.97 -0.90 16.70
C LYS A 56 0.62 -1.06 17.38
N GLY A 57 0.02 -2.25 17.28
CA GLY A 57 -1.32 -2.50 17.78
C GLY A 57 -2.37 -1.64 17.06
N LYS A 58 -2.98 -0.69 17.77
CA LYS A 58 -3.93 0.28 17.18
C LYS A 58 -3.27 1.57 16.69
N GLU A 59 -1.99 1.79 17.01
CA GLU A 59 -1.27 3.01 16.67
C GLU A 59 -0.56 2.87 15.31
N LYS A 60 -0.59 3.94 14.51
CA LYS A 60 0.23 4.07 13.30
C LYS A 60 1.28 5.16 13.50
N LEU A 61 2.55 4.81 13.31
CA LEU A 61 3.70 5.69 13.45
C LEU A 61 4.29 5.97 12.06
N PRO A 62 4.07 7.16 11.47
CA PRO A 62 4.66 7.49 10.18
C PRO A 62 6.17 7.61 10.31
N HIS A 63 6.85 7.05 9.32
CA HIS A 63 8.27 7.20 9.08
C HIS A 63 8.46 7.77 7.68
N PHE A 64 9.53 8.54 7.48
CA PHE A 64 9.93 9.04 6.17
C PHE A 64 11.24 8.40 5.76
N THR A 65 11.29 7.88 4.54
CA THR A 65 12.45 7.20 3.95
C THR A 65 12.96 8.00 2.75
N LYS A 66 14.27 8.30 2.72
CA LYS A 66 14.95 9.07 1.67
C LYS A 66 16.37 8.57 1.42
N HIS A 67 17.04 9.04 0.36
CA HIS A 67 18.49 8.83 0.23
C HIS A 67 19.25 9.62 1.31
N LYS A 68 20.24 8.98 1.94
CA LYS A 68 21.06 9.58 3.01
C LYS A 68 21.93 10.73 2.52
N ASP A 69 22.30 10.73 1.24
CA ASP A 69 23.04 11.80 0.57
C ASP A 69 22.19 13.06 0.27
N GLY A 70 20.87 13.00 0.52
CA GLY A 70 19.94 14.10 0.28
C GLY A 70 19.46 14.28 -1.16
N ARG A 71 19.85 13.41 -2.10
CA ARG A 71 19.35 13.49 -3.48
C ARG A 71 17.90 13.01 -3.59
N LEU A 72 17.21 13.51 -4.61
CA LEU A 72 15.87 13.05 -4.96
C LEU A 72 15.86 11.55 -5.28
N MET A 73 14.84 10.87 -4.80
CA MET A 73 14.52 9.50 -5.16
C MET A 73 13.84 9.47 -6.53
N LEU A 74 14.17 8.44 -7.32
CA LEU A 74 13.52 8.14 -8.58
C LEU A 74 12.82 6.79 -8.44
N LEU A 75 11.49 6.79 -8.39
CA LEU A 75 10.70 5.58 -8.25
C LEU A 75 10.26 5.10 -9.63
N ALA A 76 10.33 3.80 -9.88
CA ALA A 76 9.80 3.21 -11.10
C ALA A 76 8.27 3.36 -11.11
N GLY A 77 7.71 3.92 -12.18
CA GLY A 77 6.27 4.07 -12.36
C GLY A 77 5.81 3.61 -13.74
N LEU A 78 4.51 3.32 -13.83
CA LEU A 78 3.80 3.19 -15.11
C LEU A 78 2.83 4.35 -15.27
N TYR A 79 2.56 4.76 -16.50
CA TYR A 79 1.56 5.79 -16.81
C TYR A 79 0.52 5.27 -17.80
N ASP A 80 -0.60 5.98 -17.93
CA ASP A 80 -1.46 5.86 -19.10
C ASP A 80 -2.16 7.18 -19.40
N CYS A 81 -2.82 7.25 -20.55
CA CYS A 81 -3.50 8.42 -21.06
C CYS A 81 -4.86 8.03 -21.62
N VAL A 82 -5.92 8.70 -21.15
CA VAL A 82 -7.31 8.41 -21.53
C VAL A 82 -8.05 9.72 -21.84
N LEU A 83 -8.89 9.72 -22.87
CA LEU A 83 -9.90 10.77 -23.05
C LEU A 83 -11.21 10.23 -22.48
N LEU A 84 -11.68 10.83 -21.38
CA LEU A 84 -12.90 10.39 -20.71
C LEU A 84 -14.15 10.87 -21.48
N GLU A 85 -15.24 10.15 -21.32
CA GLU A 85 -16.51 10.45 -21.99
C GLU A 85 -17.08 11.77 -21.47
N GLY A 86 -17.27 12.74 -22.38
CA GLY A 86 -17.68 14.12 -22.07
C GLY A 86 -16.53 15.12 -21.89
N GLU A 87 -15.29 14.66 -21.79
CA GLU A 87 -14.12 15.53 -21.64
C GLU A 87 -13.49 15.92 -22.98
N THR A 88 -12.85 17.09 -23.03
CA THR A 88 -12.13 17.59 -24.22
C THR A 88 -10.62 17.45 -24.12
N GLN A 89 -10.08 17.17 -22.93
CA GLN A 89 -8.65 17.07 -22.66
C GLN A 89 -8.29 15.67 -22.15
N PRO A 90 -7.16 15.08 -22.61
CA PRO A 90 -6.73 13.77 -22.15
C PRO A 90 -6.24 13.80 -20.70
N LEU A 91 -6.75 12.89 -19.88
CA LEU A 91 -6.31 12.65 -18.51
C LEU A 91 -5.06 11.76 -18.51
N TRP A 92 -3.92 12.33 -18.10
CA TRP A 92 -2.66 11.62 -17.91
C TRP A 92 -2.49 11.18 -16.45
N THR A 93 -2.41 9.87 -16.21
CA THR A 93 -2.33 9.29 -14.86
C THR A 93 -1.14 8.35 -14.70
N PHE A 94 -0.73 8.09 -13.47
CA PHE A 94 0.40 7.20 -13.15
C PHE A 94 0.18 6.36 -11.89
N THR A 95 0.98 5.30 -11.78
CA THR A 95 1.05 4.38 -10.64
C THR A 95 2.51 4.14 -10.27
N ILE A 96 2.80 3.91 -8.99
CA ILE A 96 4.15 3.59 -8.50
C ILE A 96 4.33 2.07 -8.49
N VAL A 97 5.44 1.57 -9.03
CA VAL A 97 5.77 0.14 -8.95
C VAL A 97 6.29 -0.16 -7.55
N THR A 98 5.71 -1.16 -6.90
CA THR A 98 6.08 -1.62 -5.56
C THR A 98 6.56 -3.06 -5.60
N THR A 99 7.49 -3.40 -4.72
CA THR A 99 8.10 -4.72 -4.58
C THR A 99 8.15 -5.10 -3.09
N ALA A 100 8.62 -6.30 -2.76
CA ALA A 100 8.77 -6.72 -1.37
C ALA A 100 9.78 -5.80 -0.62
N ALA A 101 9.53 -5.54 0.66
CA ALA A 101 10.48 -4.82 1.51
C ALA A 101 11.80 -5.62 1.64
N ASN A 102 12.92 -4.90 1.60
CA ASN A 102 14.23 -5.49 1.88
C ASN A 102 14.37 -5.75 3.39
N LYS A 103 15.43 -6.43 3.81
CA LYS A 103 15.65 -6.77 5.22
C LYS A 103 15.69 -5.54 6.13
N ASP A 104 16.18 -4.42 5.63
CA ASP A 104 16.34 -3.17 6.38
C ASP A 104 15.01 -2.43 6.62
N PHE A 105 13.95 -2.73 5.86
CA PHE A 105 12.63 -2.09 5.96
C PHE A 105 11.47 -3.06 6.30
N GLN A 106 11.71 -4.37 6.39
CA GLN A 106 10.68 -5.36 6.77
C GLN A 106 10.08 -5.14 8.17
N TRP A 107 10.77 -4.43 9.08
CA TRP A 107 10.20 -4.05 10.37
C TRP A 107 9.14 -2.93 10.26
N LEU A 108 9.16 -2.16 9.17
CA LEU A 108 8.29 -1.00 8.92
C LEU A 108 7.04 -1.41 8.14
N HIS A 109 7.21 -2.15 7.04
CA HIS A 109 6.13 -2.62 6.18
C HIS A 109 6.58 -3.81 5.31
N ASP A 110 5.64 -4.55 4.68
CA ASP A 110 5.94 -5.71 3.82
C ASP A 110 6.31 -5.31 2.38
N ARG A 111 6.00 -4.07 1.98
CA ARG A 111 6.27 -3.50 0.64
C ARG A 111 7.16 -2.27 0.72
N GLN A 112 7.86 -2.00 -0.38
CA GLN A 112 8.53 -0.73 -0.65
C GLN A 112 8.36 -0.34 -2.14
N PRO A 113 8.57 0.92 -2.52
CA PRO A 113 8.72 1.31 -3.92
C PRO A 113 9.92 0.63 -4.60
N VAL A 114 9.83 0.41 -5.91
CA VAL A 114 11.01 0.08 -6.74
C VAL A 114 11.76 1.39 -7.01
N ILE A 115 13.03 1.44 -6.61
CA ILE A 115 13.86 2.66 -6.67
C ILE A 115 14.93 2.49 -7.76
N LEU A 116 14.93 3.41 -8.71
CA LEU A 116 15.92 3.50 -9.80
C LEU A 116 17.14 4.26 -9.26
N SER A 117 18.07 3.51 -8.68
CA SER A 117 19.14 4.05 -7.83
C SER A 117 20.29 4.71 -8.60
N THR A 118 20.48 4.31 -9.86
CA THR A 118 21.57 4.74 -10.75
C THR A 118 21.05 5.34 -12.06
N GLN A 119 21.90 6.13 -12.72
CA GLN A 119 21.62 6.69 -14.04
C GLN A 119 21.45 5.62 -15.13
N SER A 120 22.06 4.43 -14.97
CA SER A 120 21.90 3.30 -15.89
C SER A 120 20.52 2.67 -15.73
N GLU A 121 20.10 2.37 -14.49
CA GLU A 121 18.76 1.85 -14.21
C GLU A 121 17.67 2.81 -14.71
N LEU A 122 17.84 4.13 -14.52
CA LEU A 122 16.91 5.11 -15.07
C LEU A 122 16.81 5.04 -16.60
N LYS A 123 17.94 4.93 -17.31
CA LYS A 123 17.96 4.84 -18.78
C LYS A 123 17.30 3.54 -19.27
N THR A 124 17.68 2.39 -18.73
CA THR A 124 17.06 1.09 -19.07
C THR A 124 15.56 1.08 -18.75
N TRP A 125 15.14 1.70 -17.64
CA TRP A 125 13.72 1.78 -17.29
C TRP A 125 12.93 2.63 -18.29
N LEU A 126 13.47 3.78 -18.71
CA LEU A 126 12.78 4.67 -19.64
C LEU A 126 12.86 4.23 -21.11
N ASP A 127 13.76 3.32 -21.48
CA ASP A 127 13.86 2.80 -22.86
C ASP A 127 12.71 1.84 -23.21
N THR A 128 11.64 2.39 -23.78
CA THR A 128 10.47 1.64 -24.26
C THR A 128 10.61 1.15 -25.71
N THR A 129 11.79 1.25 -26.34
CA THR A 129 11.99 0.93 -27.78
C THR A 129 11.58 -0.50 -28.13
N SER A 130 11.87 -1.46 -27.24
CA SER A 130 11.50 -2.87 -27.42
C SER A 130 10.00 -3.17 -27.28
N GLN A 131 9.21 -2.21 -26.77
CA GLN A 131 7.78 -2.29 -26.44
C GLN A 131 7.36 -3.53 -25.60
N SER A 132 8.31 -4.22 -24.96
CA SER A 132 8.12 -5.54 -24.35
C SER A 132 8.70 -5.60 -22.94
N TRP A 133 8.23 -6.58 -22.16
CA TRP A 133 8.74 -6.81 -20.81
C TRP A 133 9.89 -7.81 -20.85
N THR A 134 11.12 -7.33 -20.68
CA THR A 134 12.35 -8.13 -20.80
C THR A 134 12.74 -8.79 -19.48
N LYS A 135 13.63 -9.80 -19.54
CA LYS A 135 14.25 -10.39 -18.35
C LYS A 135 15.10 -9.38 -17.56
N GLU A 136 15.55 -8.30 -18.19
CA GLU A 136 16.26 -7.21 -17.53
C GLU A 136 15.30 -6.38 -16.66
N LEU A 137 14.15 -5.95 -17.21
CA LEU A 137 13.11 -5.24 -16.46
C LEU A 137 12.61 -6.06 -15.25
N SER A 138 12.46 -7.39 -15.38
CA SER A 138 12.14 -8.27 -14.23
C SER A 138 13.20 -8.26 -13.11
N ARG A 139 14.48 -8.00 -13.41
CA ARG A 139 15.55 -7.87 -12.41
C ARG A 139 15.62 -6.48 -11.79
N MET A 140 15.12 -5.45 -12.48
CA MET A 140 15.10 -4.08 -11.97
C MET A 140 13.99 -3.83 -10.95
N VAL A 141 12.88 -4.58 -10.99
CA VAL A 141 11.75 -4.44 -10.05
C VAL A 141 11.92 -5.22 -8.74
N GLN A 142 13.17 -5.49 -8.35
CA GLN A 142 13.54 -6.24 -7.14
C GLN A 142 13.67 -5.32 -5.91
N PRO A 143 13.64 -5.87 -4.68
CA PRO A 143 13.84 -5.11 -3.45
C PRO A 143 15.13 -4.29 -3.46
N TYR A 144 15.09 -3.09 -2.85
CA TYR A 144 16.24 -2.18 -2.82
C TYR A 144 17.48 -2.82 -2.17
N ASN A 145 18.60 -2.77 -2.90
CA ASN A 145 19.88 -3.35 -2.47
C ASN A 145 21.08 -2.62 -3.12
N ASN A 146 21.17 -1.30 -2.95
CA ASN A 146 22.34 -0.52 -3.36
C ASN A 146 23.09 0.09 -2.15
N PRO A 147 24.15 -0.58 -1.65
CA PRO A 147 24.95 -0.10 -0.53
C PRO A 147 25.69 1.22 -0.79
N ALA A 148 25.94 1.58 -2.07
CA ALA A 148 26.61 2.83 -2.43
C ALA A 148 25.68 4.06 -2.36
N ALA A 149 24.36 3.85 -2.24
CA ALA A 149 23.36 4.89 -2.08
C ALA A 149 22.42 4.57 -0.90
N PRO A 150 22.93 4.48 0.34
CA PRO A 150 22.14 4.04 1.48
C PRO A 150 20.90 4.93 1.69
N LEU A 151 19.79 4.28 2.05
CA LEU A 151 18.58 4.98 2.49
C LEU A 151 18.67 5.25 3.99
N GLU A 152 18.11 6.37 4.40
CA GLU A 152 17.82 6.66 5.82
C GLU A 152 16.31 6.67 6.03
N CYS A 153 15.89 6.27 7.23
CA CYS A 153 14.48 6.23 7.61
C CYS A 153 14.36 6.60 9.09
N TYR A 154 13.41 7.48 9.41
CA TYR A 154 13.19 7.97 10.76
C TYR A 154 11.72 8.30 10.99
N GLN A 155 11.29 8.25 12.25
CA GLN A 155 9.93 8.60 12.62
C GLN A 155 9.68 10.10 12.40
N VAL A 156 8.55 10.42 11.77
CA VAL A 156 8.08 11.78 11.48
C VAL A 156 6.74 12.06 12.21
N PRO A 157 6.21 13.30 12.17
CA PRO A 157 4.99 13.68 12.86
C PRO A 157 3.74 12.91 12.42
N LYS A 158 2.79 12.68 13.34
CA LYS A 158 1.50 12.03 13.03
C LYS A 158 0.60 12.91 12.16
N GLU A 159 0.81 14.22 12.23
CA GLU A 159 0.07 15.24 11.49
C GLU A 159 0.11 15.04 9.97
N VAL A 160 1.16 14.40 9.44
CA VAL A 160 1.28 14.04 8.00
C VAL A 160 0.17 13.08 7.53
N GLY A 161 -0.42 12.30 8.44
CA GLY A 161 -1.56 11.44 8.11
C GLY A 161 -2.87 12.19 7.85
N LYS A 162 -2.92 13.51 8.09
CA LYS A 162 -4.11 14.33 7.89
C LYS A 162 -4.14 14.90 6.46
N VAL A 163 -4.79 14.17 5.56
CA VAL A 163 -5.05 14.56 4.16
C VAL A 163 -5.48 16.03 4.05
N GLY A 164 -4.89 16.77 3.11
CA GLY A 164 -5.15 18.20 2.89
C GLY A 164 -4.41 19.13 3.85
N THR A 165 -3.42 18.63 4.59
CA THR A 165 -2.51 19.45 5.42
C THR A 165 -1.10 19.29 4.87
N GLU A 166 -0.42 20.40 4.58
CA GLU A 166 0.95 20.41 4.05
C GLU A 166 1.86 21.21 4.98
N SER A 167 3.08 20.74 5.22
CA SER A 167 4.09 21.46 6.02
C SER A 167 5.51 20.94 5.77
N PRO A 168 6.53 21.80 5.63
CA PRO A 168 7.93 21.37 5.59
C PRO A 168 8.40 20.69 6.89
N THR A 169 7.64 20.81 7.99
CA THR A 169 7.93 20.08 9.24
C THR A 169 7.55 18.60 9.20
N PHE A 170 6.80 18.15 8.20
CA PHE A 170 6.34 16.75 8.12
C PHE A 170 7.42 15.76 7.67
N ILE A 171 8.53 16.23 7.11
CA ILE A 171 9.74 15.44 6.85
C ILE A 171 10.81 15.61 7.94
N GLN A 172 10.55 16.37 9.01
CA GLN A 172 11.52 16.54 10.09
C GLN A 172 11.43 15.36 11.08
N PRO A 173 12.57 14.77 11.53
CA PRO A 173 12.57 13.74 12.55
C PRO A 173 11.87 14.22 13.83
N VAL A 174 11.03 13.39 14.44
CA VAL A 174 10.33 13.74 15.70
C VAL A 174 11.34 14.09 16.82
N SER A 175 12.52 13.48 16.82
CA SER A 175 13.62 13.78 17.75
C SER A 175 14.21 15.20 17.60
N GLN A 176 13.96 15.89 16.49
CA GLN A 176 14.46 17.25 16.22
C GLN A 176 13.38 18.32 16.39
N ARG A 177 12.11 17.94 16.56
CA ARG A 177 10.98 18.87 16.71
C ARG A 177 10.87 19.43 18.14
N LYS A 178 11.12 20.74 18.27
CA LYS A 178 10.93 21.51 19.52
C LYS A 178 9.46 21.77 19.88
N ASP A 179 8.55 21.55 18.95
CA ASP A 179 7.11 21.79 19.12
C ASP A 179 6.31 20.53 19.48
N GLY A 180 6.83 19.33 19.25
CA GLY A 180 6.10 18.08 19.48
C GLY A 180 5.87 17.70 20.96
N ILE A 181 6.76 18.14 21.86
CA ILE A 181 6.70 17.84 23.30
C ILE A 181 6.73 19.13 24.12
N GLU A 182 7.71 20.01 23.88
CA GLU A 182 7.88 21.26 24.63
C GLU A 182 6.68 22.22 24.50
N ALA A 183 6.04 22.32 23.32
CA ALA A 183 4.84 23.15 23.18
C ALA A 183 3.62 22.59 23.92
N MET A 184 3.50 21.26 24.04
CA MET A 184 2.42 20.63 24.84
C MET A 184 2.65 20.83 26.34
N PHE A 185 3.87 20.60 26.84
CA PHE A 185 4.21 20.88 28.24
C PHE A 185 4.15 22.38 28.58
N SER A 186 4.48 23.26 27.64
CA SER A 186 4.33 24.71 27.81
C SER A 186 2.86 25.14 27.88
N LYS A 187 1.97 24.55 27.06
CA LYS A 187 0.51 24.74 27.17
C LYS A 187 -0.06 24.23 28.50
N GLN A 188 0.53 23.17 29.08
CA GLN A 188 0.12 22.65 30.37
C GLN A 188 0.63 23.52 31.54
N LYS A 189 1.85 24.08 31.44
CA LYS A 189 2.38 25.07 32.39
C LYS A 189 1.63 26.42 32.34
N SER A 190 1.19 26.88 31.16
CA SER A 190 0.43 28.14 31.06
C SER A 190 -1.01 28.00 31.56
N LYS A 191 -1.63 26.82 31.45
CA LYS A 191 -2.93 26.55 32.08
C LYS A 191 -2.86 26.45 33.61
N SER A 192 -1.78 25.90 34.19
CA SER A 192 -1.67 25.78 35.65
C SER A 192 -1.36 27.11 36.36
N SER A 193 -0.75 28.08 35.66
CA SER A 193 -0.50 29.42 36.21
C SER A 193 -1.71 30.35 36.20
N GLN A 194 -2.72 30.14 35.35
CA GLN A 194 -3.95 30.95 35.34
C GLN A 194 -4.95 30.61 36.46
N ILE A 195 -4.83 29.45 37.14
CA ILE A 195 -5.81 29.00 38.15
C ILE A 195 -5.55 29.58 39.56
N LYS A 196 -4.39 30.19 39.82
CA LYS A 196 -3.98 30.58 41.19
C LYS A 196 -4.41 31.97 41.70
N ASN A 197 -5.07 32.80 40.90
CA ASN A 197 -5.49 34.15 41.31
C ASN A 197 -7.02 34.35 41.30
N SER A 198 -7.71 33.90 42.35
CA SER A 198 -9.00 34.47 42.79
C SER A 198 -9.34 34.06 44.23
N PRO A 199 -9.48 35.00 45.18
CA PRO A 199 -9.89 34.70 46.55
C PRO A 199 -11.39 34.93 46.74
N THR A 200 -12.16 33.88 47.04
CA THR A 200 -13.56 34.02 47.47
C THR A 200 -13.80 33.35 48.82
N LYS A 201 -13.90 34.16 49.87
CA LYS A 201 -14.44 33.74 51.18
C LYS A 201 -15.91 33.35 51.03
N ARG A 202 -16.29 32.17 51.49
CA ARG A 202 -17.69 31.80 51.78
C ARG A 202 -17.84 31.41 53.25
N LYS A 203 -18.57 32.23 54.02
CA LYS A 203 -19.11 31.82 55.32
C LYS A 203 -20.20 30.75 55.09
N ARG A 204 -20.28 29.76 55.97
CA ARG A 204 -21.35 28.75 56.01
C ARG A 204 -22.27 29.08 57.18
N SER A 205 -23.58 29.03 56.97
CA SER A 205 -24.62 29.13 58.00
C SER A 205 -25.71 28.08 57.73
N SER A 206 -26.37 27.60 58.76
CA SER A 206 -27.08 26.31 58.76
C SER A 206 -28.41 26.33 59.51
N THR A 207 -29.51 25.99 58.83
CA THR A 207 -30.74 25.48 59.45
C THR A 207 -31.65 24.77 58.42
N PRO A 208 -32.26 23.62 58.74
CA PRO A 208 -33.42 23.00 58.05
C PRO A 208 -34.73 23.36 58.82
N PRO A 209 -35.93 22.74 58.62
CA PRO A 209 -36.43 21.73 57.67
C PRO A 209 -37.56 22.36 56.77
N PRO A 210 -38.68 21.72 56.31
CA PRO A 210 -39.15 20.33 56.31
C PRO A 210 -39.75 19.81 54.96
N ALA A 211 -40.53 18.74 55.04
CA ALA A 211 -41.48 18.16 54.06
C ALA A 211 -42.87 18.02 54.76
N PRO A 212 -43.94 17.36 54.24
CA PRO A 212 -44.14 16.68 52.94
C PRO A 212 -45.50 16.97 52.25
N THR A 213 -45.75 16.41 51.05
CA THR A 213 -47.10 15.91 50.68
C THR A 213 -47.04 14.86 49.56
N VAL A 214 -47.94 13.88 49.61
CA VAL A 214 -48.16 12.82 48.60
C VAL A 214 -49.46 13.10 47.85
N LYS A 215 -49.51 12.81 46.54
CA LYS A 215 -50.74 12.44 45.82
C LYS A 215 -50.46 11.36 44.79
N SER A 216 -51.46 10.49 44.58
CA SER A 216 -51.46 9.29 43.75
C SER A 216 -52.58 9.36 42.69
N GLU A 217 -52.66 8.32 41.84
CA GLU A 217 -53.77 8.00 40.90
C GLU A 217 -53.80 8.83 39.58
N THR A 218 -54.12 8.31 38.39
CA THR A 218 -54.62 6.96 37.97
C THR A 218 -54.24 6.61 36.51
N MET A 219 -54.60 5.40 36.05
CA MET A 219 -54.34 4.80 34.73
C MET A 219 -55.30 5.22 33.60
N ASP A 220 -54.82 5.13 32.35
CA ASP A 220 -55.46 4.58 31.12
C ASP A 220 -54.56 4.97 29.91
N SER A 221 -54.44 4.30 28.76
CA SER A 221 -54.65 2.93 28.24
C SER A 221 -54.44 3.03 26.71
N GLU A 222 -53.80 2.04 26.06
CA GLU A 222 -53.76 1.83 24.58
C GLU A 222 -52.97 2.91 23.75
N ASP A 223 -52.26 2.63 22.64
CA ASP A 223 -52.19 1.42 21.79
C ASP A 223 -50.85 1.26 20.99
N ASP A 224 -50.71 0.11 20.32
CA ASP A 224 -49.90 -0.22 19.11
C ASP A 224 -48.34 -0.43 19.09
N VAL A 225 -47.98 -1.73 19.02
CA VAL A 225 -47.25 -2.43 17.91
C VAL A 225 -45.70 -2.43 17.75
N ASP A 226 -45.22 -3.68 17.57
CA ASP A 226 -43.97 -4.24 17.00
C ASP A 226 -42.60 -4.22 17.72
N GLY A 227 -41.98 -5.41 17.71
CA GLY A 227 -40.56 -5.68 17.94
C GLY A 227 -40.04 -6.64 16.85
N PRO A 228 -39.06 -7.54 17.09
CA PRO A 228 -38.14 -7.65 18.23
C PRO A 228 -36.65 -7.68 17.79
N GLY A 229 -35.75 -7.94 18.75
CA GLY A 229 -34.29 -7.97 18.57
C GLY A 229 -33.70 -9.24 17.89
N PRO A 230 -32.35 -9.32 17.79
CA PRO A 230 -31.66 -10.22 16.85
C PRO A 230 -31.29 -11.60 17.42
N SER A 231 -31.33 -12.63 16.55
CA SER A 231 -30.89 -14.00 16.86
C SER A 231 -29.79 -14.50 15.92
N THR A 232 -28.71 -15.05 16.51
CA THR A 232 -27.60 -15.70 15.80
C THR A 232 -27.90 -17.16 15.43
N PRO A 233 -27.34 -17.70 14.32
CA PRO A 233 -27.26 -19.15 14.11
C PRO A 233 -25.84 -19.73 14.34
N LYS A 234 -25.77 -20.86 15.03
CA LYS A 234 -24.54 -21.69 15.17
C LYS A 234 -24.40 -22.67 14.01
N LYS A 235 -23.14 -23.08 13.72
CA LYS A 235 -22.82 -24.20 12.82
C LYS A 235 -23.24 -25.54 13.44
N VAL A 236 -23.73 -26.46 12.60
CA VAL A 236 -23.75 -27.91 12.86
C VAL A 236 -23.10 -28.63 11.68
N LYS A 237 -22.32 -29.68 11.96
CA LYS A 237 -21.71 -30.59 10.97
C LYS A 237 -22.59 -31.83 10.82
N THR A 238 -22.67 -32.41 9.62
CA THR A 238 -22.84 -33.86 9.49
C THR A 238 -22.08 -34.38 8.26
N SER A 239 -21.53 -35.57 8.40
CA SER A 239 -20.77 -36.32 7.39
C SER A 239 -21.57 -37.55 6.97
N GLN A 240 -21.50 -37.95 5.70
CA GLN A 240 -21.58 -39.37 5.30
C GLN A 240 -21.06 -39.58 3.86
N GLN A 241 -20.86 -40.84 3.48
CA GLN A 241 -19.82 -41.27 2.54
C GLN A 241 -20.27 -42.50 1.72
N ARG A 242 -19.74 -42.67 0.47
CA ARG A 242 -19.81 -43.89 -0.40
C ARG A 242 -21.22 -44.25 -0.98
N THR A 243 -21.39 -44.99 -2.10
CA THR A 243 -20.49 -45.87 -2.91
C THR A 243 -20.90 -45.98 -4.40
N GLN A 244 -19.90 -46.05 -5.30
CA GLN A 244 -19.74 -46.83 -6.57
C GLN A 244 -20.92 -47.47 -7.36
N LYS A 245 -20.87 -47.34 -8.70
CA LYS A 245 -20.82 -48.47 -9.69
C LYS A 245 -20.37 -48.02 -11.10
N SER A 246 -19.74 -48.92 -11.86
CA SER A 246 -19.22 -48.72 -13.25
C SER A 246 -20.05 -49.53 -14.29
N PRO A 247 -19.83 -49.41 -15.62
CA PRO A 247 -18.81 -50.24 -16.32
C PRO A 247 -18.12 -49.63 -17.58
N GLN A 248 -17.30 -50.46 -18.25
CA GLN A 248 -16.43 -50.21 -19.44
C GLN A 248 -17.24 -50.30 -20.79
N LYS A 249 -16.74 -50.27 -22.05
CA LYS A 249 -15.41 -50.52 -22.69
C LYS A 249 -15.43 -50.18 -24.21
N GLY A 250 -14.27 -50.06 -24.88
CA GLY A 250 -14.09 -50.16 -26.36
C GLY A 250 -13.11 -49.13 -26.98
N SER A 251 -11.80 -49.39 -27.13
CA SER A 251 -11.08 -50.12 -28.23
C SER A 251 -10.78 -49.26 -29.48
N ARG A 252 -9.52 -48.80 -29.67
CA ARG A 252 -8.45 -49.33 -30.60
C ARG A 252 -8.69 -48.88 -32.08
N VAL A 253 -7.74 -48.37 -32.87
CA VAL A 253 -6.39 -48.85 -33.28
C VAL A 253 -5.54 -47.69 -33.87
N SER A 254 -4.20 -47.78 -33.81
CA SER A 254 -3.25 -47.12 -34.75
C SER A 254 -2.36 -48.20 -35.41
N PRO A 255 -1.77 -47.97 -36.59
CA PRO A 255 -0.30 -47.96 -36.64
C PRO A 255 0.35 -47.11 -37.76
N GLY A 256 1.66 -46.83 -37.62
CA GLY A 256 2.49 -46.28 -38.70
C GLY A 256 3.88 -45.83 -38.25
N LYS A 257 4.87 -46.75 -38.24
CA LYS A 257 6.30 -46.45 -37.97
C LYS A 257 7.08 -46.28 -39.28
N THR A 258 8.17 -45.51 -39.24
CA THR A 258 9.39 -45.79 -40.03
C THR A 258 10.65 -45.28 -39.32
N THR A 259 11.82 -45.82 -39.67
CA THR A 259 13.03 -45.87 -38.82
C THR A 259 14.27 -45.17 -39.41
N LYS A 260 15.26 -44.85 -38.54
CA LYS A 260 16.64 -44.42 -38.92
C LYS A 260 17.46 -45.56 -39.54
N PRO A 261 18.59 -45.29 -40.24
CA PRO A 261 19.95 -45.17 -39.64
C PRO A 261 20.73 -43.92 -40.18
N SER A 262 21.71 -43.23 -39.56
CA SER A 262 22.87 -43.49 -38.68
C SER A 262 24.25 -43.60 -39.36
N SER A 263 25.03 -42.50 -39.37
CA SER A 263 26.50 -42.40 -39.27
C SER A 263 26.87 -40.89 -39.29
N ASN A 264 27.67 -40.26 -38.42
CA ASN A 264 28.91 -40.54 -37.67
C ASN A 264 30.19 -40.03 -38.38
N LYS A 265 30.68 -38.84 -37.97
CA LYS A 265 32.09 -38.48 -37.65
C LYS A 265 32.26 -36.95 -37.56
N GLY A 266 33.12 -36.47 -36.66
CA GLY A 266 33.50 -35.05 -36.54
C GLY A 266 33.90 -34.62 -35.13
N GLN A 267 35.09 -34.99 -34.68
CA GLN A 267 35.73 -34.36 -33.51
C GLN A 267 36.22 -32.95 -33.89
N ILE A 268 36.38 -32.04 -32.91
CA ILE A 268 37.68 -31.40 -32.60
C ILE A 268 37.59 -30.54 -31.31
N THR A 269 38.67 -30.71 -30.54
CA THR A 269 39.12 -30.20 -29.24
C THR A 269 38.68 -28.83 -28.68
N SER A 270 38.55 -28.82 -27.35
CA SER A 270 38.75 -27.68 -26.43
C SER A 270 40.17 -27.10 -26.44
N PHE A 271 40.33 -25.81 -26.11
CA PHE A 271 41.58 -25.28 -25.53
C PHE A 271 41.34 -24.20 -24.46
N PHE A 272 42.13 -24.29 -23.38
CA PHE A 272 42.30 -23.27 -22.32
C PHE A 272 43.46 -22.33 -22.68
N ALA A 273 43.43 -21.07 -22.21
CA ALA A 273 44.63 -20.30 -21.89
C ALA A 273 44.33 -19.18 -20.86
N LYS A 274 45.35 -18.82 -20.06
CA LYS A 274 45.33 -17.82 -18.98
C LYS A 274 46.23 -16.62 -19.32
N SER A 275 46.02 -15.52 -18.58
CA SER A 275 46.98 -14.45 -18.26
C SER A 275 47.54 -13.57 -19.38
N MET A 276 47.32 -12.26 -19.23
CA MET A 276 48.31 -11.42 -18.53
C MET A 276 47.67 -10.87 -17.25
#